data_AF-A0A0J6P3Z8-F1
#
_entry.id   AF-A0A0J6P3Z8-F1
#
_cell.length_a   1.000
_cell.length_b   1.000
_cell.length_c   1.000
_cell.angle_alpha   90.00
_cell.angle_beta   90.00
_cell.angle_gamma   90.00
#
_symmetry.space_group_name_H-M   'P 1'
#
loop_
_entity.id
_entity.type
_entity.pdbx_description
1 polymer ?
#
loop_
_entity_poly.entity_id
_entity_poly.type
_entity_poly.pdbx_seq_one_letter_code
_entity_poly.pdbx_strand_id
1 'polypeptide(L)'
;MMKVYMKVLIFFLILTCVMALTACKSTEEKKQTNPTSENSTEEKNDTPETSKKNEDTASKKEKEPVEKPKGQDSAKPSTDSNSKNTALNQKLINHINDLFEQAKEGKVPNVPYAAHTGDIEEIEKAWGKADKTESAGNGMYATFTNKNVVFGFNKGSQVFDVRSYHSELKSITLQEIEKALGKPASVKVNGNDKIYVYKVNNQFELKFVIPKSTGKVDHISVFSPEDSINKMAG
;
A
#
# COMPACT_ATOMS: atom_id res chain seq x y z
N MET A 1 33.94 -8.12 -40.70
CA MET A 1 34.54 -6.93 -40.06
C MET A 1 33.71 -5.68 -40.37
N MET A 2 32.50 -5.58 -39.82
CA MET A 2 31.59 -4.44 -40.00
C MET A 2 30.65 -4.41 -38.79
N LYS A 3 31.15 -4.03 -37.61
CA LYS A 3 30.29 -3.87 -36.42
C LYS A 3 30.83 -2.93 -35.34
N VAL A 4 31.86 -2.14 -35.66
CA VAL A 4 32.55 -1.29 -34.66
C VAL A 4 32.45 0.22 -34.97
N TYR A 5 31.93 0.62 -36.14
CA TYR A 5 31.93 2.03 -36.58
C TYR A 5 30.61 2.78 -36.42
N MET A 6 29.65 2.28 -35.64
CA MET A 6 28.35 2.96 -35.45
C MET A 6 28.14 3.55 -34.04
N LYS A 7 29.20 3.59 -33.22
CA LYS A 7 29.11 4.07 -31.82
C LYS A 7 29.91 5.34 -31.51
N VAL A 8 30.46 6.01 -32.52
CA VAL A 8 31.34 7.19 -32.32
C VAL A 8 30.91 8.42 -33.13
N LEU A 9 29.79 8.38 -33.87
CA LEU A 9 29.42 9.48 -34.78
C LEU A 9 28.16 10.28 -34.39
N ILE A 10 27.82 10.34 -33.10
CA ILE A 10 26.79 11.27 -32.59
C ILE A 10 27.34 11.94 -31.32
N PHE A 11 28.47 12.62 -31.48
CA PHE A 11 28.89 13.71 -30.61
C PHE A 11 29.38 14.80 -31.56
N PHE A 12 28.93 16.03 -31.30
CA PHE A 12 29.17 17.26 -32.06
C PHE A 12 28.30 17.50 -33.29
N LEU A 13 27.16 18.16 -33.06
CA LEU A 13 26.75 19.29 -33.89
C LEU A 13 25.89 20.22 -33.02
N ILE A 14 26.41 21.39 -32.60
CA ILE A 14 26.05 22.74 -33.12
C ILE A 14 24.65 23.15 -32.62
N LEU A 15 24.35 24.32 -32.06
CA LEU A 15 25.04 25.60 -31.85
C LEU A 15 23.98 26.48 -31.18
N THR A 16 24.44 27.39 -30.34
CA THR A 16 23.73 28.51 -29.73
C THR A 16 22.64 29.16 -30.61
N CYS A 17 21.44 29.34 -30.06
CA CYS A 17 20.56 30.43 -30.46
C CYS A 17 19.86 31.02 -29.23
N VAL A 18 20.45 32.08 -28.70
CA VAL A 18 19.80 33.02 -27.78
C VAL A 18 18.86 33.87 -28.63
N MET A 19 17.57 33.78 -28.35
CA MET A 19 16.58 34.75 -28.81
C MET A 19 15.93 35.36 -27.57
N ALA A 20 16.42 36.53 -27.18
CA ALA A 20 15.72 37.44 -26.30
C ALA A 20 14.58 38.08 -27.11
N LEU A 21 13.35 37.97 -26.62
CA LEU A 21 12.25 38.85 -27.02
C LEU A 21 11.90 39.74 -25.84
N THR A 22 12.04 41.05 -26.09
CA THR A 22 11.52 42.16 -25.30
C THR A 22 10.17 42.60 -25.87
N ALA A 23 9.42 43.37 -25.06
CA ALA A 23 8.16 44.07 -25.32
C ALA A 23 6.89 43.22 -25.06
N CYS A 24 5.84 43.69 -24.37
CA CYS A 24 5.33 45.05 -24.23
C CYS A 24 4.82 45.39 -22.82
N LYS A 25 4.82 46.69 -22.55
CA LYS A 25 4.12 47.43 -21.50
C LYS A 25 2.60 47.17 -21.51
N SER A 26 1.99 47.18 -20.34
CA SER A 26 0.65 47.75 -20.13
C SER A 26 0.58 48.29 -18.70
N THR A 27 0.49 49.62 -18.60
CA THR A 27 0.09 50.38 -17.40
C THR A 27 -1.39 50.69 -17.56
N GLU A 28 -2.20 50.35 -16.54
CA GLU A 28 -3.42 51.05 -16.08
C GLU A 28 -3.94 50.23 -14.88
N GLU A 29 -3.64 50.64 -13.65
CA GLU A 29 -4.39 51.55 -12.78
C GLU A 29 -5.46 50.87 -11.89
N LYS A 30 -5.25 51.07 -10.58
CA LYS A 30 -6.22 51.26 -9.48
C LYS A 30 -7.07 50.08 -8.97
N LYS A 31 -6.69 49.64 -7.76
CA LYS A 31 -7.57 49.65 -6.56
C LYS A 31 -6.69 49.68 -5.30
N GLN A 32 -6.43 50.87 -4.77
CA GLN A 32 -7.09 51.45 -3.60
C GLN A 32 -6.91 50.65 -2.30
N THR A 33 -6.00 51.16 -1.49
CA THR A 33 -5.74 50.91 -0.07
C THR A 33 -6.92 51.31 0.82
N ASN A 34 -7.28 50.41 1.76
CA ASN A 34 -7.69 50.53 3.19
C ASN A 34 -8.29 51.86 3.73
N PRO A 35 -9.13 51.85 4.82
CA PRO A 35 -8.76 51.22 6.09
C PRO A 35 -9.89 50.71 7.02
N THR A 36 -9.43 50.16 8.16
CA THR A 36 -10.00 50.28 9.52
C THR A 36 -10.70 49.05 10.11
N SER A 37 -9.99 48.51 11.12
CA SER A 37 -10.43 47.72 12.26
C SER A 37 -11.35 48.50 13.19
N GLU A 38 -12.31 47.81 13.81
CA GLU A 38 -12.81 48.03 15.18
C GLU A 38 -13.65 46.78 15.54
N ASN A 39 -13.12 45.91 16.40
CA ASN A 39 -13.33 45.88 17.85
C ASN A 39 -14.54 45.01 18.24
N SER A 40 -14.26 43.91 18.95
CA SER A 40 -15.08 43.45 20.06
C SER A 40 -14.15 42.83 21.09
N THR A 41 -14.16 43.48 22.25
CA THR A 41 -13.45 43.18 23.48
C THR A 41 -14.23 42.15 24.30
N GLU A 42 -13.56 41.61 25.31
CA GLU A 42 -13.99 40.86 26.51
C GLU A 42 -13.53 39.39 26.51
N GLU A 43 -12.44 39.05 27.22
CA GLU A 43 -12.33 38.89 28.69
C GLU A 43 -13.31 37.82 29.20
N LYS A 44 -12.99 36.90 30.09
CA LYS A 44 -11.80 36.40 30.81
C LYS A 44 -12.38 35.26 31.68
N ASN A 45 -11.52 34.50 32.35
CA ASN A 45 -11.82 33.68 33.54
C ASN A 45 -12.46 32.30 33.22
N ASP A 46 -12.09 31.16 33.83
CA ASP A 46 -11.18 30.84 34.93
C ASP A 46 -10.75 29.37 34.78
N THR A 47 -9.53 29.06 35.19
CA THR A 47 -9.08 27.75 35.76
C THR A 47 -9.03 28.00 37.28
N PRO A 48 -9.20 27.04 38.24
CA PRO A 48 -8.79 25.63 38.25
C PRO A 48 -9.70 24.66 39.06
N GLU A 49 -9.42 23.34 39.02
CA GLU A 49 -9.11 22.49 40.21
C GLU A 49 -9.19 20.98 39.92
N THR A 50 -8.00 20.36 39.94
CA THR A 50 -7.50 19.32 40.88
C THR A 50 -8.44 18.28 41.53
N SER A 51 -7.82 17.11 41.75
CA SER A 51 -8.08 16.04 42.76
C SER A 51 -9.17 15.01 42.42
N LYS A 52 -9.06 13.69 42.70
CA LYS A 52 -8.19 12.81 43.53
C LYS A 52 -8.38 11.38 42.94
N LYS A 53 -7.35 10.53 42.79
CA LYS A 53 -6.63 9.70 43.78
C LYS A 53 -7.33 8.36 44.09
N ASN A 54 -6.52 7.29 44.06
CA ASN A 54 -6.58 6.03 44.81
C ASN A 54 -7.46 4.86 44.32
N GLU A 55 -7.14 3.58 44.53
CA GLU A 55 -5.95 2.79 44.91
C GLU A 55 -6.47 1.33 45.04
N ASP A 56 -5.60 0.35 44.78
CA ASP A 56 -5.47 -0.92 45.51
C ASP A 56 -6.41 -2.16 45.37
N THR A 57 -5.74 -3.26 44.99
CA THR A 57 -5.57 -4.50 45.79
C THR A 57 -6.39 -5.77 45.49
N ALA A 58 -5.66 -6.71 44.88
CA ALA A 58 -5.45 -8.14 45.21
C ALA A 58 -6.56 -9.20 45.18
N SER A 59 -6.30 -10.21 44.33
CA SER A 59 -6.06 -11.64 44.66
C SER A 59 -7.14 -12.43 45.44
N LYS A 60 -7.62 -13.56 44.87
CA LYS A 60 -7.33 -14.94 45.36
C LYS A 60 -8.01 -16.06 44.55
N LYS A 61 -7.14 -17.03 44.23
CA LYS A 61 -7.21 -18.45 43.84
C LYS A 61 -8.16 -19.37 44.66
N GLU A 62 -8.83 -20.32 43.99
CA GLU A 62 -9.03 -21.75 44.39
C GLU A 62 -9.82 -22.51 43.29
N LYS A 63 -9.21 -23.51 42.60
CA LYS A 63 -9.15 -24.97 42.85
C LYS A 63 -10.40 -25.77 42.44
N GLU A 64 -10.15 -26.62 41.45
CA GLU A 64 -10.83 -27.83 40.97
C GLU A 64 -11.15 -28.86 42.09
N PRO A 65 -12.06 -29.86 41.89
CA PRO A 65 -11.72 -31.06 41.09
C PRO A 65 -12.85 -31.77 40.30
N VAL A 66 -12.45 -32.27 39.11
CA VAL A 66 -12.59 -33.64 38.55
C VAL A 66 -13.90 -34.45 38.70
N GLU A 67 -14.52 -34.84 37.57
CA GLU A 67 -14.87 -36.25 37.31
C GLU A 67 -15.07 -36.59 35.82
N LYS A 68 -14.70 -37.84 35.48
CA LYS A 68 -14.64 -38.46 34.14
C LYS A 68 -15.65 -39.62 34.11
N PRO A 69 -16.22 -39.99 32.95
CA PRO A 69 -16.11 -41.40 32.57
C PRO A 69 -15.75 -41.64 31.10
N LYS A 70 -15.04 -42.76 30.91
CA LYS A 70 -14.72 -43.43 29.65
C LYS A 70 -15.97 -43.89 28.92
N GLY A 71 -15.95 -43.77 27.59
CA GLY A 71 -16.79 -44.52 26.65
C GLY A 71 -16.04 -44.63 25.33
N GLN A 72 -15.38 -45.76 25.14
CA GLN A 72 -14.60 -46.13 23.96
C GLN A 72 -15.53 -46.97 23.08
N ASP A 73 -15.87 -46.48 21.88
CA ASP A 73 -16.32 -47.36 20.81
C ASP A 73 -15.66 -46.96 19.50
N SER A 74 -15.31 -48.00 18.75
CA SER A 74 -14.31 -48.01 17.70
C SER A 74 -14.93 -47.62 16.37
N ALA A 75 -14.50 -46.49 15.80
CA ALA A 75 -14.73 -46.17 14.39
C ALA A 75 -13.39 -45.89 13.70
N LYS A 76 -12.96 -46.90 12.92
CA LYS A 76 -11.98 -46.92 11.84
C LYS A 76 -11.43 -45.53 11.40
N PRO A 77 -10.09 -45.30 11.42
CA PRO A 77 -9.52 -44.04 10.93
C PRO A 77 -9.67 -43.95 9.42
N SER A 78 -10.37 -42.91 8.96
CA SER A 78 -10.37 -42.49 7.56
C SER A 78 -9.13 -41.61 7.33
N THR A 79 -8.00 -42.23 7.01
CA THR A 79 -6.67 -41.59 6.95
C THR A 79 -6.48 -40.64 5.74
N ASP A 80 -7.39 -40.61 4.77
CA ASP A 80 -7.17 -39.87 3.51
C ASP A 80 -7.47 -38.36 3.58
N SER A 81 -8.31 -37.90 4.52
CA SER A 81 -8.69 -36.48 4.60
C SER A 81 -7.62 -35.57 5.23
N ASN A 82 -6.75 -36.10 6.09
CA ASN A 82 -5.78 -35.27 6.82
C ASN A 82 -4.54 -34.92 5.97
N SER A 83 -4.12 -35.85 5.10
CA SER A 83 -2.96 -35.66 4.21
C SER A 83 -3.21 -34.59 3.14
N LYS A 84 -4.40 -34.60 2.51
CA LYS A 84 -4.78 -33.62 1.48
C LYS A 84 -4.92 -32.20 2.05
N ASN A 85 -5.48 -32.07 3.25
CA ASN A 85 -5.61 -30.78 3.92
C ASN A 85 -4.24 -30.21 4.30
N THR A 86 -3.32 -31.04 4.76
CA THR A 86 -1.95 -30.62 5.09
C THR A 86 -1.19 -30.14 3.84
N ALA A 87 -1.28 -30.88 2.73
CA ALA A 87 -0.62 -30.52 1.48
C ALA A 87 -1.17 -29.20 0.88
N LEU A 88 -2.49 -28.98 0.93
CA LEU A 88 -3.12 -27.74 0.48
C LEU A 88 -2.68 -26.53 1.33
N ASN A 89 -2.64 -26.70 2.65
CA ASN A 89 -2.13 -25.67 3.56
C ASN A 89 -0.67 -25.31 3.25
N GLN A 90 0.19 -26.31 2.99
CA GLN A 90 1.58 -26.04 2.65
C GLN A 90 1.72 -25.29 1.32
N LYS A 91 0.94 -25.66 0.29
CA LYS A 91 0.94 -24.96 -1.00
C LYS A 91 0.57 -23.48 -0.81
N LEU A 92 -0.42 -23.19 0.03
CA LEU A 92 -0.87 -21.82 0.27
C LEU A 92 0.15 -21.01 1.06
N ILE A 93 0.79 -21.60 2.08
CA ILE A 93 1.90 -20.98 2.81
C ILE A 93 3.06 -20.66 1.86
N ASN A 94 3.42 -21.59 0.97
CA ASN A 94 4.47 -21.36 -0.02
C ASN A 94 4.09 -20.22 -0.98
N HIS A 95 2.82 -20.15 -1.40
CA HIS A 95 2.34 -19.05 -2.23
C HIS A 95 2.47 -17.70 -1.51
N ILE A 96 2.11 -17.61 -0.23
CA ILE A 96 2.26 -16.37 0.56
C ILE A 96 3.72 -15.96 0.70
N ASN A 97 4.63 -16.92 0.91
CA ASN A 97 6.07 -16.65 0.93
C ASN A 97 6.55 -16.12 -0.43
N ASP A 98 6.08 -16.68 -1.53
CA ASP A 98 6.39 -16.19 -2.88
C ASP A 98 5.88 -14.76 -3.11
N LEU A 99 4.68 -14.41 -2.62
CA LEU A 99 4.20 -13.01 -2.63
C LEU A 99 5.17 -12.08 -1.89
N PHE A 100 5.68 -12.52 -0.74
CA PHE A 100 6.63 -11.75 0.06
C PHE A 100 8.00 -11.61 -0.63
N GLU A 101 8.50 -12.68 -1.26
CA GLU A 101 9.75 -12.63 -2.04
C GLU A 101 9.64 -11.69 -3.25
N GLN A 102 8.54 -11.76 -4.02
CA GLN A 102 8.31 -10.84 -5.14
C GLN A 102 8.19 -9.38 -4.66
N ALA A 103 7.58 -9.15 -3.50
CA ALA A 103 7.46 -7.82 -2.92
C ALA A 103 8.81 -7.20 -2.56
N LYS A 104 9.87 -8.00 -2.33
CA LYS A 104 11.23 -7.47 -2.09
C LYS A 104 11.77 -6.72 -3.30
N GLU A 105 11.29 -7.07 -4.49
CA GLU A 105 11.62 -6.44 -5.76
C GLU A 105 10.56 -5.43 -6.23
N GLY A 106 9.59 -5.09 -5.39
CA GLY A 106 8.50 -4.18 -5.74
C GLY A 106 7.41 -4.81 -6.61
N LYS A 107 7.40 -6.13 -6.79
CA LYS A 107 6.53 -6.84 -7.75
C LYS A 107 5.37 -7.56 -7.09
N VAL A 108 4.31 -7.77 -7.88
CA VAL A 108 3.22 -8.71 -7.60
C VAL A 108 3.20 -9.81 -8.67
N PRO A 109 2.61 -10.99 -8.40
CA PRO A 109 2.54 -12.08 -9.37
C PRO A 109 1.90 -11.66 -10.69
N ASN A 110 2.44 -12.21 -11.79
CA ASN A 110 1.90 -12.05 -13.15
C ASN A 110 1.89 -10.60 -13.67
N VAL A 111 2.63 -9.69 -13.02
CA VAL A 111 2.77 -8.29 -13.42
C VAL A 111 4.24 -8.00 -13.69
N PRO A 112 4.62 -7.58 -14.91
CA PRO A 112 6.02 -7.36 -15.29
C PRO A 112 6.57 -6.01 -14.80
N TYR A 113 5.76 -5.24 -14.07
CA TYR A 113 6.10 -3.89 -13.59
C TYR A 113 6.13 -3.88 -12.06
N ALA A 114 7.00 -3.04 -11.50
CA ALA A 114 7.25 -2.97 -10.08
C ALA A 114 7.03 -1.55 -9.55
N ALA A 115 6.73 -1.45 -8.25
CA ALA A 115 6.86 -0.20 -7.52
C ALA A 115 8.32 0.26 -7.55
N HIS A 116 8.54 1.57 -7.38
CA HIS A 116 9.83 2.26 -7.43
C HIS A 116 10.45 2.37 -8.84
N THR A 117 10.38 1.32 -9.66
CA THR A 117 11.03 1.31 -10.99
C THR A 117 10.08 1.41 -12.17
N GLY A 118 8.79 1.13 -11.97
CA GLY A 118 7.77 1.26 -13.01
C GLY A 118 7.46 2.71 -13.35
N ASP A 119 7.08 2.94 -14.60
CA ASP A 119 6.62 4.22 -15.13
C ASP A 119 5.26 4.05 -15.80
N ILE A 120 4.27 4.86 -15.41
CA ILE A 120 2.90 4.70 -15.91
C ILE A 120 2.76 4.99 -17.40
N GLU A 121 3.57 5.89 -17.97
CA GLU A 121 3.52 6.22 -19.39
C GLU A 121 4.03 5.06 -20.24
N GLU A 122 5.11 4.40 -19.78
CA GLU A 122 5.61 3.18 -20.41
C GLU A 122 4.62 2.02 -20.31
N ILE A 123 3.98 1.87 -19.16
CA ILE A 123 2.93 0.86 -18.95
C ILE A 123 1.77 1.11 -19.91
N GLU A 124 1.26 2.34 -20.00
CA GLU A 124 0.17 2.66 -20.90
C GLU A 124 0.55 2.51 -22.39
N LYS A 125 1.81 2.76 -22.73
CA LYS A 125 2.32 2.48 -24.08
C LYS A 125 2.30 0.99 -24.41
N ALA A 126 2.61 0.14 -23.43
CA ALA A 126 2.66 -1.31 -23.62
C ALA A 126 1.27 -1.98 -23.51
N TRP A 127 0.41 -1.49 -22.62
CA TRP A 127 -0.87 -2.12 -22.27
C TRP A 127 -2.09 -1.39 -22.84
N GLY A 128 -1.91 -0.21 -23.42
CA GLY A 128 -2.99 0.72 -23.74
C GLY A 128 -3.32 1.64 -22.57
N LYS A 129 -4.18 2.64 -22.80
CA LYS A 129 -4.62 3.55 -21.74
C LYS A 129 -5.36 2.81 -20.63
N ALA A 130 -5.20 3.27 -19.39
CA ALA A 130 -5.95 2.76 -18.26
C ALA A 130 -7.47 2.94 -18.49
N ASP A 131 -8.27 1.99 -18.00
CA ASP A 131 -9.73 2.04 -18.07
C ASP A 131 -10.28 3.22 -17.24
N LYS A 132 -9.58 3.54 -16.14
CA LYS A 132 -9.90 4.64 -15.25
C LYS A 132 -8.62 5.17 -14.60
N THR A 133 -8.50 6.49 -14.51
CA THR A 133 -7.45 7.16 -13.72
C THR A 133 -8.10 8.16 -12.77
N GLU A 134 -7.81 8.05 -11.48
CA GLU A 134 -8.40 8.91 -10.45
C GLU A 134 -7.39 9.31 -9.37
N SER A 135 -7.61 10.45 -8.72
CA SER A 135 -6.77 10.86 -7.59
C SER A 135 -7.21 10.14 -6.31
N ALA A 136 -6.27 9.57 -5.58
CA ALA A 136 -6.50 9.00 -4.26
C ALA A 136 -5.23 9.07 -3.39
N GLY A 137 -5.41 9.37 -2.10
CA GLY A 137 -4.27 9.55 -1.19
C GLY A 137 -3.30 10.62 -1.71
N ASN A 138 -2.04 10.23 -1.92
CA ASN A 138 -0.96 11.15 -2.31
C ASN A 138 -0.64 11.13 -3.82
N GLY A 139 -1.42 10.43 -4.64
CA GLY A 139 -1.11 10.26 -6.06
C GLY A 139 -2.32 10.01 -6.94
N MET A 140 -2.03 9.54 -8.14
CA MET A 140 -3.02 9.10 -9.12
C MET A 140 -3.02 7.59 -9.19
N TYR A 141 -4.17 6.99 -9.46
CA TYR A 141 -4.36 5.55 -9.55
C TYR A 141 -4.96 5.19 -10.89
N ALA A 142 -4.21 4.44 -11.69
CA ALA A 142 -4.58 3.94 -13.01
C ALA A 142 -5.04 2.48 -12.92
N THR A 143 -6.28 2.21 -13.30
CA THR A 143 -6.91 0.89 -13.25
C THR A 143 -6.86 0.22 -14.62
N PHE A 144 -6.35 -1.00 -14.66
CA PHE A 144 -6.34 -1.88 -15.82
C PHE A 144 -7.21 -3.10 -15.51
N THR A 145 -8.51 -2.98 -15.74
CA THR A 145 -9.54 -3.97 -15.36
C THR A 145 -9.26 -5.33 -15.97
N ASN A 146 -8.93 -5.38 -17.27
CA ASN A 146 -8.61 -6.64 -17.96
C ASN A 146 -7.33 -7.33 -17.45
N LYS A 147 -6.49 -6.60 -16.70
CA LYS A 147 -5.28 -7.12 -16.07
C LYS A 147 -5.47 -7.44 -14.59
N ASN A 148 -6.60 -7.05 -13.99
CA ASN A 148 -6.83 -7.12 -12.54
C ASN A 148 -5.73 -6.39 -11.73
N VAL A 149 -5.26 -5.25 -12.25
CA VAL A 149 -4.14 -4.50 -11.69
C VAL A 149 -4.49 -3.02 -11.60
N VAL A 150 -4.00 -2.38 -10.53
CA VAL A 150 -4.05 -0.92 -10.38
C VAL A 150 -2.64 -0.43 -10.04
N PHE A 151 -2.19 0.62 -10.71
CA PHE A 151 -0.93 1.30 -10.41
C PHE A 151 -1.19 2.65 -9.76
N GLY A 152 -0.67 2.86 -8.57
CA GLY A 152 -0.53 4.20 -7.98
C GLY A 152 0.77 4.83 -8.44
N PHE A 153 0.72 6.06 -8.94
CA PHE A 153 1.87 6.79 -9.47
C PHE A 153 1.87 8.25 -9.05
N ASN A 154 3.08 8.81 -8.90
CA ASN A 154 3.28 10.19 -8.49
C ASN A 154 3.28 11.15 -9.70
N LYS A 155 3.46 12.46 -9.47
CA LYS A 155 3.43 13.46 -10.55
C LYS A 155 4.53 13.27 -11.62
N GLY A 156 5.59 12.54 -11.30
CA GLY A 156 6.68 12.22 -12.22
C GLY A 156 6.50 10.87 -12.92
N SER A 157 5.27 10.35 -13.00
CA SER A 157 4.91 9.09 -13.67
C SER A 157 5.47 7.82 -13.01
N GLN A 158 6.34 7.94 -12.00
CA GLN A 158 6.87 6.82 -11.24
C GLN A 158 5.78 6.11 -10.44
N VAL A 159 5.73 4.79 -10.60
CA VAL A 159 4.84 3.89 -9.86
C VAL A 159 5.35 3.71 -8.43
N PHE A 160 4.50 3.99 -7.45
CA PHE A 160 4.77 3.77 -6.03
C PHE A 160 3.88 2.69 -5.40
N ASP A 161 2.82 2.24 -6.08
CA ASP A 161 1.89 1.23 -5.57
C ASP A 161 1.51 0.28 -6.72
N VAL A 162 1.76 -1.02 -6.55
CA VAL A 162 1.30 -2.06 -7.48
C VAL A 162 0.27 -2.91 -6.77
N ARG A 163 -0.99 -2.81 -7.20
CA ARG A 163 -2.10 -3.59 -6.64
C ARG A 163 -2.47 -4.74 -7.56
N SER A 164 -2.67 -5.91 -6.96
CA SER A 164 -3.14 -7.11 -7.67
C SER A 164 -4.47 -7.58 -7.08
N TYR A 165 -5.47 -7.72 -7.94
CA TYR A 165 -6.81 -8.23 -7.64
C TYR A 165 -7.03 -9.66 -8.17
N HIS A 166 -5.93 -10.36 -8.47
CA HIS A 166 -5.99 -11.70 -9.05
C HIS A 166 -6.72 -12.69 -8.13
N SER A 167 -7.53 -13.56 -8.72
CA SER A 167 -8.52 -14.37 -8.00
C SER A 167 -7.92 -15.37 -7.00
N GLU A 168 -6.69 -15.82 -7.22
CA GLU A 168 -5.98 -16.74 -6.33
C GLU A 168 -5.80 -16.16 -4.92
N LEU A 169 -5.71 -14.83 -4.80
CA LEU A 169 -5.58 -14.13 -3.52
C LEU A 169 -6.79 -14.37 -2.64
N LYS A 170 -7.98 -14.53 -3.23
CA LYS A 170 -9.26 -14.70 -2.52
C LYS A 170 -9.36 -16.01 -1.74
N SER A 171 -8.39 -16.91 -1.90
CA SER A 171 -8.28 -18.11 -1.06
C SER A 171 -7.62 -17.81 0.29
N ILE A 172 -6.76 -16.79 0.37
CA ILE A 172 -5.88 -16.47 1.49
C ILE A 172 -6.66 -15.82 2.64
N THR A 173 -6.43 -16.31 3.85
CA THR A 173 -6.94 -15.76 5.11
C THR A 173 -5.83 -15.13 5.95
N LEU A 174 -6.21 -14.29 6.92
CA LEU A 174 -5.25 -13.74 7.88
C LEU A 174 -4.46 -14.84 8.62
N GLN A 175 -5.11 -15.95 8.97
CA GLN A 175 -4.46 -17.03 9.70
C GLN A 175 -3.31 -17.65 8.90
N GLU A 176 -3.49 -17.84 7.59
CA GLU A 176 -2.46 -18.38 6.70
C GLU A 176 -1.32 -17.38 6.51
N ILE A 177 -1.65 -16.09 6.39
CA ILE A 177 -0.65 -15.03 6.32
C ILE A 177 0.20 -15.01 7.59
N GLU A 178 -0.42 -15.05 8.76
CA GLU A 178 0.29 -15.04 10.04
C GLU A 178 1.12 -16.30 10.26
N LYS A 179 0.67 -17.45 9.76
CA LYS A 179 1.47 -18.69 9.78
C LYS A 179 2.71 -18.60 8.89
N ALA A 180 2.61 -17.95 7.74
CA ALA A 180 3.72 -17.83 6.79
C ALA A 180 4.70 -16.72 7.18
N LEU A 181 4.21 -15.54 7.53
CA LEU A 181 4.99 -14.31 7.67
C LEU A 181 5.07 -13.77 9.10
N GLY A 182 4.35 -14.37 10.05
CA GLY A 182 4.19 -13.85 11.41
C GLY A 182 3.19 -12.68 11.49
N LYS A 183 3.25 -11.93 12.59
CA LYS A 183 2.33 -10.80 12.82
C LYS A 183 2.67 -9.61 11.89
N PRO A 184 1.66 -8.85 11.44
CA PRO A 184 1.89 -7.65 10.64
C PRO A 184 2.64 -6.59 11.46
N ALA A 185 3.40 -5.73 10.78
CA ALA A 185 4.04 -4.58 11.40
C ALA A 185 3.02 -3.51 11.84
N SER A 186 1.92 -3.37 11.10
CA SER A 186 0.80 -2.53 11.50
C SER A 186 -0.51 -3.00 10.86
N VAL A 187 -1.64 -2.58 11.44
CA VAL A 187 -2.97 -2.82 10.88
C VAL A 187 -3.67 -1.47 10.74
N LYS A 188 -4.16 -1.16 9.54
CA LYS A 188 -4.94 0.04 9.24
C LYS A 188 -6.39 -0.33 8.94
N VAL A 189 -7.29 0.61 9.12
CA VAL A 189 -8.72 0.45 8.80
C VAL A 189 -9.08 1.42 7.69
N ASN A 190 -9.76 0.94 6.66
CA ASN A 190 -10.33 1.77 5.60
C ASN A 190 -11.77 1.33 5.35
N GLY A 191 -12.74 2.11 5.84
CA GLY A 191 -14.14 1.69 5.84
C GLY A 191 -14.33 0.37 6.59
N ASN A 192 -14.84 -0.65 5.90
CA ASN A 192 -15.05 -1.99 6.44
C ASN A 192 -13.87 -2.95 6.23
N ASP A 193 -12.77 -2.46 5.65
CA ASP A 193 -11.61 -3.27 5.32
C ASP A 193 -10.51 -3.09 6.36
N LYS A 194 -9.79 -4.18 6.62
CA LYS A 194 -8.54 -4.17 7.38
C LYS A 194 -7.37 -4.36 6.44
N ILE A 195 -6.36 -3.50 6.60
CA ILE A 195 -5.13 -3.52 5.81
C ILE A 195 -4.01 -3.98 6.73
N TYR A 196 -3.51 -5.20 6.49
CA TYR A 196 -2.41 -5.80 7.26
C TYR A 196 -1.10 -5.50 6.54
N VAL A 197 -0.25 -4.70 7.17
CA VAL A 197 0.99 -4.17 6.57
C VAL A 197 2.18 -4.98 7.07
N TYR A 198 2.91 -5.57 6.14
CA TYR A 198 4.18 -6.25 6.39
C TYR A 198 5.31 -5.42 5.80
N LYS A 199 6.29 -5.04 6.63
CA LYS A 199 7.50 -4.39 6.14
C LYS A 199 8.36 -5.46 5.44
N VAL A 200 8.63 -5.26 4.16
CA VAL A 200 9.39 -6.23 3.35
C VAL A 200 10.87 -5.91 3.39
N ASN A 201 11.21 -4.64 3.15
CA ASN A 201 12.55 -4.08 3.32
C ASN A 201 12.44 -2.56 3.59
N ASN A 202 13.50 -1.80 3.38
CA ASN A 202 13.45 -0.35 3.60
C ASN A 202 12.65 0.41 2.52
N GLN A 203 12.54 -0.16 1.32
CA GLN A 203 11.83 0.44 0.19
C GLN A 203 10.35 0.04 0.16
N PHE A 204 10.02 -1.21 0.47
CA PHE A 204 8.71 -1.78 0.18
C PHE A 204 7.95 -2.29 1.42
N GLU A 205 6.64 -2.11 1.37
CA GLU A 205 5.64 -2.77 2.20
C GLU A 205 4.79 -3.71 1.33
N LEU A 206 4.47 -4.89 1.87
CA LEU A 206 3.43 -5.77 1.34
C LEU A 206 2.18 -5.61 2.20
N LYS A 207 1.08 -5.21 1.58
CA LYS A 207 -0.20 -4.96 2.24
C LYS A 207 -1.22 -5.98 1.78
N PHE A 208 -1.89 -6.62 2.73
CA PHE A 208 -3.05 -7.48 2.47
C PHE A 208 -4.32 -6.75 2.87
N VAL A 209 -5.22 -6.52 1.91
CA VAL A 209 -6.51 -5.88 2.16
C VAL A 209 -7.58 -6.96 2.32
N ILE A 210 -8.18 -7.02 3.50
CA ILE A 210 -9.15 -8.04 3.88
C ILE A 210 -10.45 -7.35 4.28
N PRO A 211 -11.51 -7.45 3.45
CA PRO A 211 -12.84 -6.99 3.81
C PRO A 211 -13.42 -7.77 4.98
N LYS A 212 -14.11 -7.08 5.89
CA LYS A 212 -14.82 -7.73 7.00
C LYS A 212 -15.89 -8.72 6.52
N SER A 213 -16.48 -8.49 5.36
CA SER A 213 -17.53 -9.33 4.78
C SER A 213 -17.04 -10.71 4.37
N THR A 214 -15.81 -10.83 3.90
CA THR A 214 -15.25 -12.08 3.37
C THR A 214 -14.28 -12.75 4.33
N GLY A 215 -13.56 -11.96 5.16
CA GLY A 215 -12.45 -12.46 5.99
C GLY A 215 -11.29 -13.03 5.17
N LYS A 216 -11.26 -12.78 3.87
CA LYS A 216 -10.27 -13.25 2.90
C LYS A 216 -9.66 -12.07 2.14
N VAL A 217 -8.44 -12.25 1.63
CA VAL A 217 -7.75 -11.21 0.87
C VAL A 217 -8.57 -10.86 -0.38
N ASP A 218 -8.92 -9.59 -0.51
CA ASP A 218 -9.51 -9.06 -1.74
C ASP A 218 -8.43 -8.75 -2.76
N HIS A 219 -7.41 -8.00 -2.32
CA HIS A 219 -6.24 -7.66 -3.11
C HIS A 219 -5.01 -7.46 -2.23
N ILE A 220 -3.85 -7.47 -2.88
CA ILE A 220 -2.59 -7.06 -2.28
C ILE A 220 -2.10 -5.75 -2.89
N SER A 221 -1.23 -5.06 -2.16
CA SER A 221 -0.52 -3.87 -2.61
C SER A 221 0.96 -4.00 -2.23
N VAL A 222 1.84 -3.91 -3.22
CA VAL A 222 3.28 -3.70 -2.99
C VAL A 222 3.54 -2.22 -3.14
N PHE A 223 3.87 -1.59 -2.02
CA PHE A 223 3.85 -0.16 -1.87
C PHE A 223 5.23 0.36 -1.48
N SER A 224 5.65 1.45 -2.12
CA SER A 224 6.85 2.22 -1.80
C SER A 224 6.46 3.49 -1.05
N PRO A 225 6.62 3.55 0.29
CA PRO A 225 6.26 4.73 1.05
C PRO A 225 7.00 5.98 0.63
N GLU A 226 8.30 5.87 0.33
CA GLU A 226 9.15 7.02 -0.02
C GLU A 226 8.76 7.64 -1.36
N ASP A 227 8.38 6.83 -2.35
CA ASP A 227 7.99 7.30 -3.68
C ASP A 227 6.55 7.83 -3.72
N SER A 228 5.76 7.51 -2.68
CA SER A 228 4.40 8.04 -2.52
C SER A 228 4.36 9.49 -2.04
N ILE A 229 5.49 10.02 -1.56
CA ILE A 229 5.61 11.41 -1.11
C ILE A 229 5.91 12.27 -2.32
N ASN A 230 5.02 13.21 -2.61
CA ASN A 230 5.23 14.15 -3.71
C ASN A 230 6.32 15.18 -3.36
N LYS A 231 7.56 14.92 -3.77
CA LYS A 231 8.71 15.83 -3.57
C LYS A 231 8.66 17.09 -4.46
N MET A 232 7.68 17.20 -5.35
CA MET A 232 7.47 18.35 -6.24
C MET A 232 6.42 19.34 -5.70
N ALA A 233 5.95 19.15 -4.46
CA ALA A 233 5.16 20.15 -3.73
C ALA A 233 6.12 20.97 -2.86
N GLY A 234 6.81 21.92 -3.49
CA GLY A 234 7.54 23.01 -2.81
C GLY A 234 6.69 24.27 -2.75
#